data_AF-A0A2V6G443-F1
#
_entry.id   AF-A0A2V6G443-F1
#
_cell.length_a   1.000
_cell.length_b   1.000
_cell.length_c   1.000
_cell.angle_alpha   90.00
_cell.angle_beta   90.00
_cell.angle_gamma   90.00
#
_symmetry.space_group_name_H-M   'P 1'
#
loop_
_entity.id
_entity.type
_entity.pdbx_description
1 polymer ?
#
loop_
_entity_poly.entity_id
_entity_poly.type
_entity_poly.pdbx_seq_one_letter_code
_entity_poly.pdbx_strand_id
1 'polypeptide(L)' 'IIELDGRPSDCIAMATQQKAPIYVSQDVWDEVDDMSDVLRKMEEEGLKADPEAEE' A
#
# COMPACT_ATOMS: atom_id res chain seq x y z
N ILE A 1 -20.92 8.43 -12.03
CA ILE A 1 -19.75 8.02 -11.22
C ILE A 1 -20.12 8.31 -9.78
N ILE A 2 -19.85 7.40 -8.86
CA ILE A 2 -20.09 7.59 -7.42
C ILE A 2 -18.72 7.57 -6.75
N GLU A 3 -18.45 8.55 -5.90
CA GLU A 3 -17.22 8.67 -5.12
C GLU A 3 -17.53 8.34 -3.67
N LEU A 4 -16.68 7.51 -3.05
CA LEU A 4 -16.80 7.09 -1.66
C LEU A 4 -15.47 7.37 -0.98
N ASP A 5 -15.50 8.13 0.10
CA ASP A 5 -14.32 8.35 0.92
C ASP A 5 -13.98 7.07 1.68
N GLY A 6 -12.70 6.70 1.66
CA GLY A 6 -12.22 5.43 2.20
C GLY A 6 -10.76 5.53 2.60
N ARG A 7 -10.39 4.84 3.68
CA ARG A 7 -9.00 4.79 4.10
C ARG A 7 -8.19 3.99 3.06
N PRO A 8 -6.93 4.36 2.79
CA PRO A 8 -6.09 3.67 1.82
C PRO A 8 -6.02 2.15 2.04
N SER A 9 -5.94 1.68 3.29
CA SER A 9 -5.90 0.25 3.63
C SER A 9 -7.12 -0.52 3.12
N ASP A 10 -8.32 0.03 3.33
CA ASP A 10 -9.58 -0.60 2.95
C ASP A 10 -9.72 -0.64 1.42
N CYS A 11 -9.37 0.47 0.75
CA CYS A 11 -9.39 0.59 -0.70
C CYS A 11 -8.40 -0.36 -1.39
N ILE A 12 -7.16 -0.46 -0.89
CA ILE A 12 -6.12 -1.38 -1.42
C ILE A 12 -6.58 -2.84 -1.26
N ALA A 13 -7.12 -3.21 -0.09
CA ALA A 13 -7.60 -4.56 0.15
C ALA A 13 -8.73 -4.95 -0.82
N MET A 14 -9.69 -4.05 -1.05
CA MET A 14 -10.78 -4.28 -2.00
C MET A 14 -10.27 -4.35 -3.45
N ALA A 15 -9.41 -3.42 -3.86
CA ALA A 15 -8.86 -3.38 -5.22
C ALA A 15 -8.06 -4.65 -5.52
N THR A 16 -7.25 -5.13 -4.58
CA THR A 16 -6.46 -6.35 -4.71
C THR A 16 -7.36 -7.58 -4.88
N GLN A 17 -8.42 -7.72 -4.05
CA GLN A 17 -9.37 -8.83 -4.14
C GLN A 17 -10.09 -8.87 -5.50
N GLN A 18 -10.47 -7.70 -6.02
CA GLN A 18 -11.18 -7.57 -7.28
C GLN A 18 -10.26 -7.48 -8.50
N LYS A 19 -8.93 -7.51 -8.29
CA LYS A 19 -7.92 -7.26 -9.33
C LYS A 19 -8.18 -5.96 -10.10
N ALA A 20 -8.67 -4.95 -9.40
CA ALA A 20 -8.94 -3.64 -9.95
C ALA A 20 -7.64 -2.83 -10.03
N PRO A 21 -7.45 -1.99 -11.05
CA PRO A 21 -6.32 -1.08 -11.11
C PRO A 21 -6.39 -0.06 -9.97
N ILE A 22 -5.24 0.23 -9.36
CA ILE A 22 -5.08 1.28 -8.34
C ILE A 22 -4.42 2.47 -9.04
N TYR A 23 -5.00 3.65 -8.85
CA TYR A 23 -4.45 4.92 -9.35
C TYR A 23 -4.09 5.81 -8.17
N VAL A 24 -3.09 6.64 -8.35
CA VAL A 24 -2.61 7.64 -7.38
C VAL A 24 -2.46 8.98 -8.08
N SER A 25 -2.60 10.09 -7.36
CA SER A 25 -2.32 11.42 -7.91
C SER A 25 -0.82 11.60 -8.12
N GLN A 26 -0.45 12.42 -9.10
CA GLN A 26 0.96 12.74 -9.36
C GLN A 26 1.61 13.41 -8.16
N ASP A 27 0.91 14.35 -7.50
CA ASP A 27 1.43 15.07 -6.33
C ASP A 27 1.82 14.09 -5.21
N VAL A 28 0.96 13.10 -4.91
CA VAL A 28 1.27 12.08 -3.88
C VAL A 28 2.42 11.18 -4.34
N TRP A 29 2.49 10.84 -5.63
CA TRP A 29 3.60 10.04 -6.17
C TRP A 29 4.95 10.74 -6.04
N ASP A 30 4.99 12.05 -6.25
CA ASP A 30 6.22 12.84 -6.19
C ASP A 30 6.67 13.15 -4.75
N GLU A 31 5.75 13.11 -3.77
CA GLU A 31 6.04 13.40 -2.36
C GLU A 31 6.51 12.19 -1.55
N VAL A 32 6.29 10.96 -2.02
CA VAL A 32 6.61 9.74 -1.26
C VAL A 32 7.99 9.17 -1.61
N ASP A 33 8.64 8.58 -0.61
CA ASP A 33 9.93 7.91 -0.78
C ASP A 33 9.77 6.54 -1.48
N ASP A 34 10.80 6.14 -2.24
CA ASP A 34 10.86 4.81 -2.85
C ASP A 34 11.15 3.73 -1.80
N MET A 35 10.14 2.90 -1.54
CA MET A 35 10.20 1.81 -0.56
C MET A 35 10.63 0.46 -1.18
N SER A 36 11.09 0.43 -2.44
CA SER A 36 11.45 -0.81 -3.15
C SER A 36 12.53 -1.63 -2.43
N ASP A 37 13.52 -0.97 -1.83
CA ASP A 37 14.58 -1.67 -1.09
C ASP A 37 14.08 -2.29 0.23
N VAL A 38 13.11 -1.65 0.89
CA VAL A 38 12.46 -2.20 2.09
C VAL A 38 11.64 -3.43 1.71
N LEU A 39 10.86 -3.34 0.63
CA LEU A 39 10.07 -4.47 0.12
C LEU A 39 10.97 -5.65 -0.28
N ARG A 40 12.10 -5.39 -0.96
CA ARG A 40 13.07 -6.43 -1.33
C ARG A 40 13.62 -7.15 -0.09
N LYS A 41 13.98 -6.41 0.97
CA LYS A 41 14.42 -7.01 2.23
C LYS A 41 13.34 -7.87 2.87
N MET A 42 12.08 -7.42 2.86
CA MET A 42 10.96 -8.21 3.39
C MET A 42 10.73 -9.51 2.61
N GLU A 43 10.93 -9.50 1.28
CA GLU A 43 10.86 -10.70 0.45
C GLU A 43 12.01 -11.68 0.75
N GLU A 44 13.23 -11.17 0.94
CA GLU A 44 14.44 -11.95 1.24
C GLU A 44 14.43 -12.55 2.65
N GLU A 45 13.97 -11.81 3.65
CA GLU A 45 13.93 -12.23 5.06
C GLU A 45 12.71 -13.12 5.39
N GLY A 46 11.78 -13.25 4.43
CA GLY A 46 10.45 -13.80 4.66
C GLY A 46 9.61 -12.85 5.52
N LEU A 47 8.29 -12.84 5.31
CA LEU A 47 7.34 -11.94 5.96
C LEU A 47 7.30 -12.15 7.49
N LYS A 48 8.33 -11.70 8.23
CA LYS A 48 8.24 -11.46 9.66
C LYS A 48 7.52 -10.12 9.79
N ALA A 49 6.21 -10.20 10.04
CA ALA A 49 5.46 -9.02 10.47
C ALA A 49 6.17 -8.43 11.70
N ASP A 50 6.66 -7.21 11.58
CA ASP A 50 7.20 -6.49 12.74
C ASP A 50 6.06 -6.27 13.73
N PRO A 51 6.17 -6.77 14.99
CA PRO A 51 5.14 -6.59 16.00
C PRO A 51 5.07 -5.17 16.57
N GLU A 52 5.87 -4.22 16.08
CA GLU A 52 5.92 -2.83 16.59
C GLU A 52 4.83 -1.91 16.00
N ALA A 53 3.89 -2.43 15.21
CA ALA A 53 2.71 -1.67 14.76
C ALA A 53 1.53 -1.68 15.77
N GLU A 54 1.71 -2.25 16.97
CA GLU A 54 0.69 -2.30 18.05
C GLU A 54 1.09 -1.54 19.34
N GLU A 55 1.82 -0.42 19.27
CA GLU A 55 1.87 0.59 20.38
C GLU A 55 1.27 1.95 19.98
#